data_AF-D9W4S3-F1
#
_entry.id   AF-D9W4S3-F1
#
_cell.length_a   1.000
_cell.length_b   1.000
_cell.length_c   1.000
_cell.angle_alpha   90.00
_cell.angle_beta   90.00
_cell.angle_gamma   90.00
#
_symmetry.space_group_name_H-M   'P 1'
#
loop_
_entity.id
_entity.type
_entity.pdbx_description
1 polymer ?
#
loop_
_entity_poly.entity_id
_entity_poly.type
_entity_poly.pdbx_seq_one_letter_code
_entity_poly.pdbx_strand_id
1 'polypeptide(L)' 'MSRYLAVLRFEAGGPAVTGEWVALATAERTHRNWIGLYGNHPTAVIQLIEAGDA' A
#
# COMPACT_ATOMS: atom_id res chain seq x y z
N MET A 1 10.17 16.31 1.40
CA MET A 1 10.07 15.54 0.13
C MET A 1 9.01 14.49 0.34
N SER A 2 7.90 14.49 -0.41
CA SER A 2 6.78 13.57 -0.12
C SER A 2 7.17 12.13 -0.38
N ARG A 3 6.83 11.23 0.55
CA ARG A 3 6.98 9.78 0.41
C ARG A 3 5.61 9.17 0.21
N TYR A 4 5.54 8.09 -0.55
CA TYR A 4 4.32 7.37 -0.84
C TYR A 4 4.47 5.94 -0.36
N LEU A 5 3.54 5.51 0.49
CA LEU A 5 3.53 4.18 1.08
C LEU A 5 2.40 3.37 0.46
N ALA A 6 2.70 2.17 -0.02
CA ALA A 6 1.68 1.15 -0.26
C ALA A 6 1.72 0.17 0.91
N VAL A 7 0.57 -0.07 1.53
CA VAL A 7 0.42 -0.96 2.68
C VAL A 7 -0.54 -2.10 2.33
N LEU A 8 -0.14 -3.34 2.61
CA LEU A 8 -0.94 -4.55 2.49
C LEU A 8 -1.00 -5.27 3.83
N ARG A 9 -2.20 -5.61 4.28
CA ARG A 9 -2.46 -6.44 5.47
C ARG A 9 -3.47 -7.51 5.12
N PHE A 10 -3.26 -8.74 5.56
CA PHE A 10 -4.23 -9.83 5.36
C PHE A 10 -5.17 -10.01 6.55
N GLU A 11 -4.83 -9.45 7.71
CA GLU A 11 -5.61 -9.55 8.94
C GLU A 11 -5.74 -8.17 9.57
N ALA A 12 -6.90 -7.89 10.17
CA ALA A 12 -7.12 -6.63 10.89
C ALA A 12 -6.17 -6.55 12.10
N GLY A 13 -5.28 -5.56 12.11
CA GLY A 13 -4.26 -5.42 13.15
C GLY A 13 -3.08 -6.40 13.05
N GLY A 14 -3.05 -7.23 12.00
CA GLY A 14 -1.95 -8.16 11.72
C GLY A 14 -0.73 -7.48 11.09
N PRO A 15 0.32 -8.28 10.76
CA PRO A 15 1.52 -7.77 10.14
C PRO A 15 1.22 -7.09 8.80
N ALA A 16 1.92 -5.99 8.56
CA ALA A 16 1.78 -5.19 7.36
C ALA A 16 3.01 -5.33 6.48
N VAL A 17 2.78 -5.56 5.19
CA VAL A 17 3.81 -5.38 4.16
C VAL A 17 3.72 -3.94 3.70
N THR A 18 4.79 -3.17 3.90
CA THR A 18 4.88 -1.77 3.50
C THR A 18 5.96 -1.61 2.45
N GLY A 19 5.61 -1.01 1.31
CA GLY A 19 6.56 -0.47 0.37
C GLY A 19 6.58 1.05 0.43
N GLU A 20 7.76 1.65 0.32
CA GLU A 20 7.96 3.10 0.35
C GLU A 20 8.65 3.57 -0.94
N TRP A 21 8.14 4.66 -1.53
CA TRP A 21 8.71 5.29 -2.71
C TRP A 21 8.66 6.80 -2.63
N VAL A 22 9.61 7.47 -3.30
CA VAL A 22 9.57 8.91 -3.53
C VAL A 22 8.73 9.30 -4.75
N ALA A 23 8.42 8.34 -5.62
CA ALA A 23 7.65 8.55 -6.84
C ALA A 23 6.23 7.95 -6.70
N LEU A 24 5.21 8.81 -6.78
CA LEU A 24 3.80 8.42 -6.69
C LEU A 24 3.44 7.34 -7.70
N ALA A 25 3.87 7.50 -8.96
CA ALA A 25 3.54 6.56 -10.04
C ALA A 25 3.98 5.12 -9.72
N THR A 26 5.12 4.95 -9.04
CA THR A 26 5.61 3.63 -8.63
C THR A 26 4.76 3.05 -7.49
N ALA A 27 4.44 3.87 -6.49
CA ALA A 27 3.58 3.47 -5.39
C ALA A 27 2.16 3.08 -5.87
N GLU A 28 1.58 3.85 -6.79
CA GLU A 28 0.29 3.54 -7.42
C GLU A 28 0.32 2.24 -8.21
N ARG A 29 1.40 2.00 -8.99
CA ARG A 29 1.54 0.77 -9.76
C ARG A 29 1.56 -0.45 -8.84
N THR A 30 2.30 -0.38 -7.73
CA THR A 30 2.35 -1.46 -6.74
C THR A 30 1.00 -1.65 -6.06
N HIS A 31 0.36 -0.55 -5.64
CA HIS A 31 -0.98 -0.57 -5.04
C HIS A 31 -2.02 -1.25 -5.96
N ARG A 32 -2.07 -0.86 -7.24
CA ARG A 32 -2.96 -1.48 -8.24
C ARG A 32 -2.63 -2.97 -8.45
N ASN A 33 -1.35 -3.34 -8.48
CA ASN A 33 -0.94 -4.73 -8.59
C ASN A 33 -1.41 -5.57 -7.39
N TRP A 34 -1.28 -5.04 -6.17
CA TRP A 34 -1.77 -5.72 -4.97
C TRP A 34 -3.29 -5.84 -4.94
N ILE A 35 -4.03 -4.84 -5.42
CA ILE A 35 -5.49 -4.96 -5.60
C ILE A 35 -5.80 -6.11 -6.57
N GLY A 36 -5.09 -6.21 -7.69
CA GLY A 36 -5.29 -7.31 -8.64
C GLY A 36 -4.99 -8.69 -8.07
N LEU A 37 -3.96 -8.81 -7.23
CA LEU A 37 -3.54 -10.10 -6.65
C LEU A 37 -4.38 -10.51 -5.43
N TYR A 38 -4.71 -9.55 -4.57
CA TYR A 38 -5.25 -9.83 -3.23
C TYR A 38 -6.59 -9.16 -2.96
N GLY A 39 -7.15 -8.39 -3.89
CA GLY A 39 -8.41 -7.67 -3.69
C GLY A 39 -9.63 -8.57 -3.47
N ASN A 40 -9.56 -9.85 -3.84
CA ASN A 40 -10.61 -10.84 -3.56
C ASN A 40 -10.40 -11.59 -2.23
N HIS A 41 -9.31 -11.32 -1.49
CA HIS A 41 -9.09 -11.91 -0.20
C HIS A 41 -10.01 -11.22 0.83
N PRO A 42 -10.82 -11.99 1.60
CA PRO A 42 -11.96 -11.45 2.35
C PRO A 42 -11.58 -10.42 3.43
N THR A 43 -10.34 -10.46 3.89
CA THR A 43 -9.81 -9.61 4.96
C THR A 43 -8.62 -8.77 4.51
N ALA A 44 -8.27 -8.78 3.22
CA ALA A 44 -7.14 -7.98 2.76
C ALA A 44 -7.48 -6.49 2.79
N VAL A 45 -6.60 -5.72 3.42
CA VAL A 45 -6.62 -4.26 3.44
C VAL A 45 -5.42 -3.77 2.66
N ILE A 46 -5.70 -2.99 1.61
CA ILE A 46 -4.70 -2.45 0.69
C ILE A 46 -4.88 -0.93 0.68
N GLN A 47 -3.82 -0.19 0.99
CA GLN A 47 -3.87 1.27 1.13
C GLN A 47 -2.71 1.92 0.40
N LEU A 48 -2.97 3.11 -0.16
CA LEU A 48 -1.95 4.03 -0.65
C LEU A 48 -1.98 5.28 0.23
N ILE A 49 -0.87 5.62 0.86
CA ILE A 49 -0.74 6.71 1.82
C ILE A 49 0.31 7.68 1.31
N GLU A 50 -0.03 8.96 1.21
CA GLU A 50 0.95 10.02 1.04
C GLU A 50 1.47 10.44 2.42
N ALA A 51 2.75 10.18 2.68
CA ALA A 51 3.47 10.66 3.84
C ALA A 51 4.17 11.97 3.46
N GLY A 52 3.52 13.09 3.77
CA GLY A 52 4.14 14.41 3.75
C GLY A 52 5.12 14.58 4.91
N ASP A 53 6.24 15.26 4.65
CA ASP A 53 7.11 15.81 5.70
C ASP A 53 6.30 16.94 6.37
N ALA A 54 5.88 16.73 7.61
CA ALA A 54 5.08 17.68 8.38
C ALA A 54 5.90 18.90 8.81
#